data_AF-A0AB73KVS1-F1
#
_entry.id   AF-A0AB73KVS1-F1
#
_cell.length_a   1.000
_cell.length_b   1.000
_cell.length_c   1.000
_cell.angle_alpha   90.00
_cell.angle_beta   90.00
_cell.angle_gamma   90.00
#
_symmetry.space_group_name_H-M   'P 1'
#
loop_
_entity.id
_entity.type
_entity.pdbx_description
1 polymer ?
#
loop_
_entity_poly.entity_id
_entity_poly.type
_entity_poly.pdbx_seq_one_letter_code
_entity_poly.pdbx_strand_id
1 'polypeptide(L)'
;MARCEVCGNDYVMSFEVHAQGAVHVFDSFECAIHRMAPICEHCRVQVVGHGVEADGRWYCSAHCAKAEGVHGLVDRVGSVPIS
;
A
#
# COMPACT_ATOMS: atom_id res chain seq x y z
N MET A 1 24.62 5.66 7.95
CA MET A 1 23.60 4.66 8.33
C MET A 1 22.93 4.19 7.05
N ALA A 2 21.74 3.58 7.08
CA ALA A 2 21.06 3.24 5.83
C ALA A 2 20.36 4.49 5.28
N ARG A 3 20.49 4.71 3.97
CA ARG A 3 20.00 5.92 3.30
C ARG A 3 18.61 5.66 2.73
N CYS A 4 17.66 6.55 3.02
CA CYS A 4 16.30 6.44 2.49
C CYS A 4 16.31 6.50 0.96
N GLU A 5 15.62 5.56 0.31
CA GLU A 5 15.54 5.46 -1.14
C GLU A 5 14.77 6.61 -1.81
N VAL A 6 13.96 7.35 -1.04
CA VAL A 6 13.08 8.40 -1.57
C VAL A 6 13.66 9.79 -1.34
N CYS A 7 13.84 10.18 -0.07
CA CYS A 7 14.31 11.52 0.27
C CYS A 7 15.84 11.63 0.33
N GLY A 8 16.56 10.50 0.36
CA GLY A 8 18.02 10.46 0.40
C GLY A 8 18.64 10.79 1.77
N ASN A 9 17.82 10.97 2.82
CA ASN A 9 18.29 11.19 4.19
C ASN A 9 19.05 9.96 4.71
N ASP A 10 20.17 10.20 5.39
CA ASP A 10 20.93 9.15 6.07
C ASP A 10 20.64 9.24 7.57
N TYR A 11 19.97 8.22 8.12
CA TYR A 11 19.37 8.34 9.45
C TYR A 11 19.51 7.07 10.29
N VAL A 12 20.08 7.24 11.49
CA VAL A 12 19.46 6.79 12.76
C VAL A 12 18.57 5.54 12.71
N MET A 13 17.29 5.87 12.51
CA MET A 13 16.16 4.98 12.67
C MET A 13 15.63 4.52 11.31
N SER A 14 16.45 4.57 10.25
CA SER A 14 16.13 3.96 8.97
C SER A 14 15.74 2.49 9.18
N PHE A 15 14.75 2.02 8.45
CA PHE A 15 14.22 0.66 8.54
C PHE A 15 14.09 0.03 7.15
N GLU A 16 14.05 -1.30 7.15
CA GLU A 16 13.89 -2.09 5.93
C GLU A 16 12.44 -2.57 5.76
N VAL A 17 11.98 -2.60 4.52
CA VAL A 17 10.75 -3.27 4.09
C VAL A 17 11.12 -4.39 3.13
N HIS A 18 10.84 -5.63 3.50
CA HIS A 18 11.08 -6.82 2.70
C HIS A 18 9.78 -7.21 2.00
N ALA A 19 9.63 -6.82 0.73
CA ALA A 19 8.39 -7.04 -0.04
C ALA A 19 8.66 -7.00 -1.54
N GLN A 20 7.73 -7.53 -2.35
CA GLN A 20 7.79 -7.50 -3.83
C GLN A 20 9.09 -8.10 -4.40
N GLY A 21 9.71 -9.06 -3.68
CA GLY A 21 10.96 -9.70 -4.08
C GLY A 21 12.22 -8.84 -3.89
N ALA A 22 12.11 -7.70 -3.20
CA ALA A 22 13.22 -6.80 -2.91
C ALA A 22 13.26 -6.41 -1.42
N VAL A 23 14.41 -5.89 -1.00
CA VAL A 23 14.59 -5.21 0.28
C VAL A 23 14.71 -3.73 0.00
N HIS A 24 13.85 -2.94 0.62
CA HIS A 24 13.84 -1.49 0.49
C HIS A 24 14.21 -0.80 1.80
N VAL A 25 14.86 0.36 1.74
CA VAL A 25 15.27 1.16 2.90
C VAL A 25 14.56 2.51 2.93
N PHE A 26 13.92 2.85 4.06
CA PHE A 26 13.26 4.13 4.28
C PHE A 26 13.56 4.70 5.67
N ASP A 27 13.41 6.01 5.82
CA ASP A 27 13.54 6.72 7.10
C ASP A 27 12.19 7.12 7.72
N SER A 28 11.09 6.94 6.96
CA SER A 28 9.73 7.25 7.38
C SER A 28 8.71 6.40 6.63
N PHE A 29 7.54 6.19 7.25
CA PHE A 29 6.42 5.51 6.58
C PHE A 29 5.89 6.30 5.39
N GLU A 30 5.95 7.63 5.43
CA GLU A 30 5.57 8.47 4.29
C GLU A 30 6.39 8.12 3.04
N CYS A 31 7.72 8.03 3.18
CA CYS A 31 8.59 7.63 2.06
C CYS A 31 8.31 6.20 1.59
N ALA A 32 8.12 5.26 2.53
CA ALA A 32 7.79 3.87 2.19
C ALA A 32 6.46 3.78 1.40
N ILE A 33 5.40 4.41 1.92
CA ILE A 33 4.08 4.47 1.29
C ILE A 33 4.18 5.17 -0.07
N HIS A 34 4.92 6.28 -0.14
CA HIS A 34 5.08 7.04 -1.39
C HIS A 34 5.65 6.17 -2.51
N ARG A 35 6.64 5.34 -2.18
CA ARG A 35 7.34 4.50 -3.14
C ARG A 35 6.61 3.21 -3.47
N MET A 36 5.98 2.58 -2.48
CA MET A 36 5.56 1.17 -2.56
C MET A 36 4.05 0.97 -2.64
N ALA A 37 3.23 1.91 -2.16
CA ALA A 37 1.79 1.72 -2.12
C ALA A 37 1.20 1.77 -3.54
N PRO A 38 0.35 0.80 -3.93
CA PRO A 38 -0.40 0.88 -5.17
C PRO A 38 -1.26 2.15 -5.21
N ILE A 39 -1.55 2.64 -6.41
CA ILE A 39 -2.42 3.80 -6.61
C ILE A 39 -3.82 3.31 -6.98
N CYS A 40 -4.84 3.84 -6.32
CA CYS A 40 -6.22 3.54 -6.67
C CYS A 40 -6.52 4.00 -8.11
N GLU A 41 -7.02 3.10 -8.95
CA GLU A 41 -7.35 3.39 -10.35
C GLU A 41 -8.47 4.43 -10.49
N HIS A 42 -9.36 4.53 -9.49
CA HIS A 42 -10.49 5.47 -9.51
C HIS A 42 -10.12 6.85 -8.95
N CYS A 43 -9.77 6.94 -7.67
CA CYS A 43 -9.58 8.22 -6.97
C CYS A 43 -8.12 8.64 -6.81
N ARG A 44 -7.16 7.86 -7.33
CA ARG A 44 -5.72 8.18 -7.38
C ARG A 44 -5.01 8.33 -6.02
N VAL A 45 -5.68 7.99 -4.92
CA VAL A 45 -5.04 7.93 -3.60
C VAL A 45 -4.13 6.69 -3.50
N GLN A 46 -3.12 6.77 -2.64
CA GLN A 46 -2.30 5.61 -2.28
C GLN A 46 -3.10 4.63 -1.42
N VAL A 47 -3.01 3.34 -1.75
CA VAL A 47 -3.66 2.26 -1.04
C VAL A 47 -2.77 1.82 0.12
N VAL A 48 -3.05 2.36 1.31
CA VAL A 48 -2.28 2.09 2.55
C VAL A 48 -2.90 0.96 3.39
N GLY A 49 -4.21 0.78 3.31
CA GLY A 49 -4.96 -0.24 4.05
C GLY A 49 -5.27 -1.49 3.21
N HIS A 50 -6.30 -2.23 3.64
CA HIS A 50 -6.83 -3.37 2.89
C HIS A 50 -7.57 -2.88 1.64
N GLY A 51 -6.81 -2.62 0.57
CA GLY A 51 -7.36 -2.31 -0.74
C GLY A 51 -8.05 -3.51 -1.39
N VAL A 52 -8.55 -3.29 -2.59
CA VAL A 52 -9.15 -4.33 -3.43
C VAL A 52 -8.32 -4.47 -4.69
N GLU A 53 -7.97 -5.70 -5.03
CA GLU A 53 -7.37 -6.06 -6.31
C GLU A 53 -8.41 -6.75 -7.20
N ALA A 54 -8.50 -6.37 -8.46
CA ALA A 54 -9.30 -7.06 -9.45
C ALA A 54 -8.66 -6.94 -10.83
N ASP A 55 -8.44 -8.05 -11.52
CA ASP A 55 -7.85 -8.11 -12.87
C ASP A 55 -6.54 -7.29 -13.00
N GLY A 56 -5.69 -7.33 -11.96
CA GLY A 56 -4.42 -6.59 -11.91
C GLY A 56 -4.54 -5.08 -11.64
N ARG A 57 -5.75 -4.58 -11.39
CA ARG A 57 -6.04 -3.20 -10.99
C ARG A 57 -6.22 -3.09 -9.48
N TRP A 58 -5.82 -1.95 -8.92
CA TRP A 58 -5.87 -1.68 -7.49
C TRP A 58 -6.86 -0.58 -7.14
N TYR A 59 -7.58 -0.75 -6.03
CA TYR A 59 -8.56 0.21 -5.54
C TYR A 59 -8.43 0.38 -4.03
N CYS A 60 -8.66 1.59 -3.52
CA CYS A 60 -8.61 1.84 -2.09
C CYS A 60 -9.81 1.26 -1.32
N SER A 61 -10.90 0.91 -2.01
CA SER A 61 -12.13 0.38 -1.41
C SER A 61 -13.01 -0.31 -2.46
N ALA A 62 -13.97 -1.12 -1.98
CA ALA A 62 -15.01 -1.71 -2.82
C ALA A 62 -15.88 -0.65 -3.53
N HIS A 63 -16.02 0.56 -2.95
CA HIS A 63 -16.74 1.66 -3.59
C HIS A 63 -16.04 2.11 -4.88
N CYS A 64 -14.73 2.37 -4.80
CA CYS A 64 -13.92 2.77 -5.96
C CYS A 64 -13.87 1.66 -7.02
N ALA A 65 -13.75 0.40 -6.61
CA ALA A 65 -13.77 -0.73 -7.54
C ALA A 65 -15.11 -0.85 -8.28
N LYS A 66 -16.24 -0.69 -7.58
CA LYS A 66 -17.58 -0.71 -8.19
C LYS A 66 -17.82 0.46 -9.13
N ALA A 67 -17.32 1.65 -8.80
CA ALA A 67 -17.37 2.81 -9.69
C ALA A 67 -16.66 2.55 -11.03
N GLU A 68 -15.69 1.64 -11.03
CA GLU A 68 -14.92 1.21 -12.20
C GLU A 68 -15.46 -0.09 -12.83
N GLY A 69 -16.67 -0.53 -12.44
CA GLY A 69 -17.35 -1.68 -13.03
C GLY A 69 -16.98 -3.04 -12.44
N VAL A 70 -16.21 -3.08 -11.35
CA VAL A 70 -15.87 -4.35 -10.69
C VAL A 70 -17.02 -4.81 -9.81
N HIS A 71 -17.59 -5.98 -10.13
CA HIS A 71 -18.73 -6.58 -9.44
C HIS A 71 -18.30 -7.73 -8.51
N GLY A 72 -19.21 -8.13 -7.60
CA GLY A 72 -18.96 -9.27 -6.69
C GLY A 72 -18.06 -8.95 -5.49
N LEU A 73 -17.58 -7.72 -5.34
CA LEU A 73 -16.74 -7.30 -4.23
C LEU A 73 -17.57 -6.94 -3.00
N VAL A 74 -17.31 -7.65 -1.91
CA VAL A 74 -17.80 -7.33 -0.57
C VAL A 74 -16.60 -6.94 0.29
N ASP A 75 -16.67 -5.76 0.89
CA ASP A 75 -15.70 -5.33 1.88
C ASP A 75 -15.81 -6.27 3.10
N ARG A 76 -14.82 -7.15 3.29
CA ARG A 76 -14.70 -7.98 4.49
C ARG A 76 -13.69 -7.34 5.41
N VAL A 77 -14.16 -6.45 6.30
CA VAL A 77 -13.49 -6.24 7.58
C VAL A 77 -13.87 -7.41 8.50
N GLY A 78 -13.31 -8.59 8.19
CA GLY A 78 -13.48 -9.77 9.03
C GLY A 78 -12.56 -9.64 10.24
N SER A 79 -13.13 -9.32 11.41
CA SER A 79 -12.48 -9.46 12.70
C SER A 79 -11.83 -10.85 12.79
N VAL A 80 -10.50 -10.91 12.88
CA VAL A 80 -9.83 -12.13 13.33
C VAL A 80 -10.23 -12.35 14.79
N PRO A 81 -10.79 -13.51 15.18
CA PRO A 81 -10.95 -13.81 16.59
C PRO A 81 -9.55 -13.84 17.19
N ILE A 82 -9.28 -12.96 18.14
CA ILE A 82 -8.15 -13.12 19.04
C ILE A 82 -8.41 -14.40 19.83
N SER A 83 -7.73 -15.47 19.44
CA SER A 83 -7.57 -16.69 20.23
C SER A 83 -6.70 -16.40 21.45
#